data_AF-A0A954Q4U7-F1
#
_entry.id   AF-A0A954Q4U7-F1
#
_cell.length_a   1.000
_cell.length_b   1.000
_cell.length_c   1.000
_cell.angle_alpha   90.00
_cell.angle_beta   90.00
_cell.angle_gamma   90.00
#
_symmetry.space_group_name_H-M   'P 1'
#
loop_
_entity.id
_entity.type
_entity.pdbx_description
1 polymer ?
#
loop_
_entity_poly.entity_id
_entity_poly.type
_entity_poly.pdbx_seq_one_letter_code
_entity_poly.pdbx_strand_id
1 'polypeptide(L)'
;MAKTTLIEKVSIITSAIRTLLTTVIVGGLGIGGWYGYNTYNATEREAQRSAQALTQARADLEAKEAVIRVKEQEIGALNTEVAKQQEEIERLDTAMRLLKVDHRMAMITVLDQTKDEATETTLTQIDFQEINDNGDPIGMPKRFEIKGDVLYIDSWVVKFDDKYVEQADIDRSTSLVLFRRVFGEMQEPREGFALDEDGARPAVYGRGGEMSEFEKKIWSDFWEVANSEAKQDELGIRAVHGEAPSIKMKKGKAYRVDLRSSGGLSITTAGDIATPTPPPV
;
A
#
# COMPACT_ATOMS: atom_id res chain seq x y z
N MET A 1 -111.36 -70.45 -16.84
CA MET A 1 -110.20 -69.68 -17.35
C MET A 1 -110.30 -68.23 -16.86
N ALA A 2 -109.17 -67.57 -16.62
CA ALA A 2 -108.95 -66.25 -15.98
C ALA A 2 -108.79 -66.32 -14.44
N LYS A 3 -107.67 -66.86 -13.93
CA LYS A 3 -106.33 -66.25 -13.74
C LYS A 3 -106.18 -65.52 -12.40
N THR A 4 -105.83 -66.28 -11.37
CA THR A 4 -104.57 -66.17 -10.61
C THR A 4 -103.69 -64.98 -10.99
N THR A 5 -104.09 -63.74 -10.66
CA THR A 5 -103.32 -62.54 -11.04
C THR A 5 -103.22 -61.47 -9.96
N LEU A 6 -103.88 -61.60 -8.80
CA LEU A 6 -103.73 -60.64 -7.69
C LEU A 6 -102.75 -61.10 -6.61
N ILE A 7 -102.81 -62.37 -6.18
CA ILE A 7 -102.01 -62.87 -5.03
C ILE A 7 -100.51 -62.97 -5.37
N GLU A 8 -100.14 -63.41 -6.58
CA GLU A 8 -98.74 -63.37 -7.04
C GLU A 8 -98.22 -61.93 -7.19
N LYS A 9 -99.04 -61.00 -7.72
CA LYS A 9 -98.65 -59.59 -7.87
C LYS A 9 -98.42 -58.92 -6.52
N VAL A 10 -99.23 -59.19 -5.51
CA VAL A 10 -99.02 -58.64 -4.16
C VAL A 10 -97.72 -59.18 -3.55
N SER A 11 -97.41 -60.48 -3.69
CA SER A 11 -96.15 -61.03 -3.15
C SER A 11 -94.90 -60.53 -3.90
N ILE A 12 -94.99 -60.35 -5.22
CA ILE A 12 -93.92 -59.78 -6.04
C ILE A 12 -93.70 -58.30 -5.70
N ILE A 13 -94.78 -57.54 -5.48
CA ILE A 13 -94.71 -56.13 -5.06
C ILE A 13 -94.11 -56.02 -3.65
N THR A 14 -94.53 -56.85 -2.69
CA THR A 14 -93.95 -56.82 -1.33
C THR A 14 -92.48 -57.25 -1.32
N SER A 15 -92.12 -58.27 -2.12
CA SER A 15 -90.72 -58.69 -2.27
C SER A 15 -89.88 -57.62 -2.96
N ALA A 16 -90.40 -56.97 -4.01
CA ALA A 16 -89.72 -55.87 -4.71
C ALA A 16 -89.57 -54.63 -3.81
N ILE A 17 -90.61 -54.27 -3.05
CA ILE A 17 -90.55 -53.19 -2.06
C ILE A 17 -89.50 -53.51 -0.99
N ARG A 18 -89.46 -54.75 -0.49
CA ARG A 18 -88.45 -55.18 0.49
C ARG A 18 -87.05 -55.12 -0.09
N THR A 19 -86.82 -55.62 -1.30
CA THR A 19 -85.50 -55.59 -1.95
C THR A 19 -85.07 -54.15 -2.27
N LEU A 20 -86.00 -53.28 -2.66
CA LEU A 20 -85.75 -51.85 -2.86
C LEU A 20 -85.40 -51.17 -1.53
N LEU A 21 -86.17 -51.43 -0.46
CA LEU A 21 -85.89 -50.94 0.90
C LEU A 21 -84.53 -51.41 1.38
N THR A 22 -84.19 -52.69 1.22
CA THR A 22 -82.87 -53.22 1.59
C THR A 22 -81.77 -52.55 0.78
N THR A 23 -81.94 -52.35 -0.52
CA THR A 23 -80.95 -51.66 -1.37
C THR A 23 -80.78 -50.20 -0.98
N VAL A 24 -81.88 -49.49 -0.66
CA VAL A 24 -81.84 -48.10 -0.20
C VAL A 24 -81.19 -47.99 1.19
N ILE A 25 -81.47 -48.92 2.10
CA ILE A 25 -80.86 -48.95 3.43
C ILE A 25 -79.37 -49.28 3.32
N VAL A 26 -78.99 -50.30 2.54
CA VAL A 26 -77.57 -50.67 2.35
C VAL A 26 -76.81 -49.58 1.59
N GLY A 27 -77.43 -48.98 0.57
CA GLY A 27 -76.85 -47.84 -0.16
C GLY A 27 -76.71 -46.60 0.72
N GLY A 28 -77.72 -46.29 1.54
CA GLY A 28 -77.69 -45.19 2.50
C GLY A 28 -76.67 -45.40 3.62
N LEU A 29 -76.54 -46.63 4.14
CA LEU A 29 -75.51 -47.00 5.10
C LEU A 29 -74.11 -47.00 4.47
N GLY A 30 -73.98 -47.39 3.20
CA GLY A 30 -72.72 -47.32 2.45
C GLY A 30 -72.27 -45.88 2.22
N ILE A 31 -73.18 -45.00 1.79
CA ILE A 31 -72.90 -43.58 1.58
C ILE A 31 -72.62 -42.87 2.92
N GLY A 32 -73.44 -43.14 3.94
CA GLY A 32 -73.26 -42.59 5.29
C GLY A 32 -71.96 -43.08 5.95
N GLY A 33 -71.61 -44.36 5.77
CA GLY A 33 -70.37 -44.95 6.24
C GLY A 33 -69.15 -44.40 5.50
N TRP A 34 -69.22 -44.22 4.18
CA TRP A 34 -68.15 -43.61 3.39
C TRP A 34 -67.95 -42.13 3.75
N TYR A 35 -69.03 -41.36 3.90
CA TYR A 35 -68.95 -39.96 4.31
C TYR A 35 -68.42 -39.82 5.74
N GLY A 36 -68.88 -40.66 6.67
CA GLY A 36 -68.39 -40.70 8.04
C GLY A 36 -66.91 -41.09 8.13
N TYR A 37 -66.49 -42.12 7.39
CA TYR A 37 -65.09 -42.56 7.34
C TYR A 37 -64.18 -41.50 6.71
N ASN A 38 -64.62 -40.87 5.61
CA ASN A 38 -63.84 -39.87 4.90
C ASN A 38 -63.70 -38.57 5.71
N THR A 39 -64.75 -38.14 6.41
CA THR A 39 -64.72 -36.94 7.28
C THR A 39 -63.93 -37.18 8.56
N TYR A 40 -64.08 -38.34 9.20
CA TYR A 40 -63.29 -38.72 10.38
C TYR A 40 -61.78 -38.81 10.05
N ASN A 41 -61.41 -39.44 8.92
CA ASN A 41 -60.02 -39.58 8.49
C ASN A 41 -59.47 -38.37 7.71
N ALA A 42 -60.28 -37.36 7.40
CA ALA A 42 -59.80 -36.12 6.76
C ALA A 42 -58.90 -35.34 7.74
N THR A 43 -59.36 -35.18 8.98
CA THR A 43 -58.62 -34.54 10.07
C THR A 43 -57.30 -35.24 10.35
N GLU A 44 -57.29 -36.58 10.36
CA GLU A 44 -56.07 -37.35 10.61
C GLU A 44 -55.06 -37.25 9.46
N ARG A 45 -55.53 -37.19 8.20
CA ARG A 45 -54.65 -36.94 7.03
C ARG A 45 -54.10 -35.53 7.01
N GLU A 46 -54.88 -34.54 7.41
CA GLU A 46 -54.42 -33.14 7.54
C GLU A 46 -53.41 -32.99 8.69
N ALA A 47 -53.66 -33.66 9.82
CA ALA A 47 -52.71 -33.74 10.93
C ALA A 47 -51.40 -34.42 10.50
N GLN A 48 -51.46 -35.50 9.72
CA GLN A 48 -50.27 -36.17 9.20
C GLN A 48 -49.51 -35.29 8.19
N ARG A 49 -50.20 -34.61 7.26
CA ARG A 49 -49.57 -33.71 6.29
C ARG A 49 -48.92 -32.51 6.96
N SER A 50 -49.59 -31.91 7.95
CA SER A 50 -49.04 -30.80 8.72
C SER A 50 -47.85 -31.26 9.58
N ALA A 51 -47.91 -32.45 10.19
CA ALA A 51 -46.79 -33.04 10.90
C ALA A 51 -45.58 -33.32 9.98
N GLN A 52 -45.82 -33.83 8.77
CA GLN A 52 -44.78 -34.02 7.75
C GLN A 52 -44.18 -32.69 7.30
N ALA A 53 -45.00 -31.68 7.01
CA ALA A 53 -44.55 -30.34 6.64
C ALA A 53 -43.73 -29.68 7.76
N LEU A 54 -44.15 -29.82 9.02
CA LEU A 54 -43.38 -29.36 10.19
C LEU A 54 -42.03 -30.07 10.30
N THR A 55 -42.00 -31.38 10.05
CA THR A 55 -40.76 -32.16 10.07
C THR A 55 -39.80 -31.72 8.96
N GLN A 56 -40.32 -31.51 7.76
CA GLN A 56 -39.52 -31.03 6.63
C GLN A 56 -39.02 -29.59 6.83
N ALA A 57 -39.86 -28.70 7.37
CA ALA A 57 -39.47 -27.34 7.72
C ALA A 57 -38.39 -27.31 8.81
N ARG A 58 -38.48 -28.19 9.83
CA ARG A 58 -37.44 -28.34 10.85
C ARG A 58 -36.12 -28.80 10.25
N ALA A 59 -36.15 -29.81 9.39
CA ALA A 59 -34.94 -30.30 8.71
C ALA A 59 -34.29 -29.23 7.81
N ASP A 60 -35.10 -28.43 7.10
CA ASP A 60 -34.60 -27.31 6.28
C ASP A 60 -33.99 -26.18 7.15
N LEU A 61 -34.61 -25.86 8.29
CA LEU A 61 -34.05 -24.92 9.26
C LEU A 61 -32.72 -25.42 9.82
N GLU A 62 -32.62 -26.67 10.24
CA GLU A 62 -31.38 -27.26 10.75
C GLU A 62 -30.26 -27.24 9.69
N ALA A 63 -30.59 -27.53 8.43
CA ALA A 63 -29.65 -27.45 7.32
C ALA A 63 -29.17 -26.00 7.06
N LYS A 64 -30.09 -25.04 7.07
CA LYS A 64 -29.76 -23.61 6.91
C LYS A 64 -28.94 -23.09 8.07
N GLU A 65 -29.27 -23.46 9.31
CA GLU A 65 -28.48 -23.13 10.49
C GLU A 65 -27.06 -23.71 10.41
N ALA A 66 -26.91 -24.94 9.91
CA ALA A 66 -25.59 -25.53 9.69
C ALA A 66 -24.78 -24.75 8.65
N VAL A 67 -25.41 -24.33 7.54
CA VAL A 67 -24.77 -23.46 6.54
C VAL A 67 -24.38 -22.11 7.11
N ILE A 68 -25.26 -21.48 7.91
CA ILE A 68 -24.98 -20.20 8.57
C ILE A 68 -23.77 -20.35 9.50
N ARG A 69 -23.73 -21.39 10.34
CA ARG A 69 -22.58 -21.64 11.23
C ARG A 69 -21.27 -21.79 10.47
N VAL A 70 -21.27 -22.51 9.34
CA VAL A 70 -20.08 -22.63 8.49
C VAL A 70 -19.68 -21.27 7.89
N LYS A 71 -20.66 -20.49 7.43
CA LYS A 71 -20.41 -19.14 6.88
C LYS A 71 -19.93 -18.15 7.94
N GLU A 72 -20.42 -18.23 9.16
CA GLU A 72 -19.94 -17.42 10.29
C GLU A 72 -18.49 -17.74 10.64
N GLN A 73 -18.11 -19.03 10.63
CA GLN A 73 -16.72 -19.44 10.80
C GLN A 73 -15.82 -18.93 9.67
N GLU A 74 -16.29 -19.04 8.42
CA GLU A 74 -15.57 -18.52 7.24
C GLU A 74 -15.39 -17.00 7.31
N ILE A 75 -16.45 -16.25 7.66
CA ILE A 75 -16.39 -14.79 7.86
C ILE A 75 -15.44 -14.45 9.00
N GLY A 76 -15.43 -15.20 10.10
CA GLY A 76 -14.50 -14.99 11.22
C GLY A 76 -13.04 -15.18 10.80
N ALA A 77 -12.75 -16.23 10.04
CA ALA A 77 -11.42 -16.48 9.49
C ALA A 77 -11.00 -15.38 8.50
N LEU A 78 -11.90 -14.99 7.57
CA LEU A 78 -11.68 -13.91 6.61
C LEU A 78 -11.42 -12.57 7.31
N ASN A 79 -12.18 -12.23 8.36
CA ASN A 79 -11.98 -11.00 9.12
C ASN A 79 -10.62 -10.98 9.81
N THR A 80 -10.15 -12.12 10.31
CA THR A 80 -8.82 -12.25 10.92
C THR A 80 -7.72 -12.03 9.87
N GLU A 81 -7.87 -12.63 8.68
CA GLU A 81 -6.93 -12.45 7.58
C GLU A 81 -6.92 -11.00 7.08
N VAL A 82 -8.08 -10.38 6.91
CA VAL A 82 -8.20 -8.96 6.51
C VAL A 82 -7.51 -8.06 7.54
N ALA A 83 -7.69 -8.31 8.84
CA ALA A 83 -7.01 -7.54 9.88
C ALA A 83 -5.48 -7.65 9.79
N LYS A 84 -4.96 -8.87 9.57
CA LYS A 84 -3.52 -9.10 9.39
C LYS A 84 -2.97 -8.44 8.13
N GLN A 85 -3.72 -8.49 7.03
CA GLN A 85 -3.33 -7.84 5.78
C GLN A 85 -3.34 -6.32 5.91
N GLN A 86 -4.30 -5.76 6.65
CA GLN A 86 -4.36 -4.33 6.92
C GLN A 86 -3.16 -3.86 7.74
N GLU A 87 -2.77 -4.62 8.77
CA GLU A 87 -1.56 -4.35 9.56
C GLU A 87 -0.29 -4.38 8.68
N GLU A 88 -0.17 -5.37 7.78
CA GLU A 88 0.97 -5.44 6.87
C GLU A 88 0.98 -4.29 5.86
N ILE A 89 -0.18 -3.86 5.35
CA ILE A 89 -0.30 -2.68 4.48
C ILE A 89 0.19 -1.43 5.20
N GLU A 90 -0.21 -1.22 6.46
CA GLU A 90 0.21 -0.07 7.26
C GLU A 90 1.72 -0.09 7.54
N ARG A 91 2.27 -1.28 7.82
CA ARG A 91 3.72 -1.48 7.99
C ARG A 91 4.47 -1.14 6.70
N LEU A 92 4.05 -1.69 5.57
CA LEU A 92 4.68 -1.47 4.27
C LEU A 92 4.55 -0.02 3.80
N ASP A 93 3.42 0.64 4.03
CA ASP A 93 3.25 2.06 3.71
C ASP A 93 4.23 2.92 4.53
N THR A 94 4.37 2.63 5.82
CA THR A 94 5.31 3.35 6.70
C THR A 94 6.76 3.14 6.25
N ALA A 95 7.16 1.89 6.00
CA ALA A 95 8.47 1.55 5.45
C ALA A 95 8.74 2.30 4.13
N MET A 96 7.78 2.29 3.22
CA MET A 96 7.86 3.00 1.94
C MET A 96 7.98 4.51 2.12
N ARG A 97 7.29 5.11 3.10
CA ARG A 97 7.41 6.55 3.41
C ARG A 97 8.82 6.87 3.91
N LEU A 98 9.36 6.08 4.84
CA LEU A 98 10.73 6.28 5.37
C LEU A 98 11.80 6.18 4.27
N LEU A 99 11.69 5.20 3.36
CA LEU A 99 12.61 5.04 2.24
C LEU A 99 12.61 6.23 1.25
N LYS A 100 11.53 7.02 1.22
CA LYS A 100 11.32 8.15 0.31
C LYS A 100 11.65 9.50 0.92
N VAL A 101 11.99 9.57 2.21
CA VAL A 101 12.40 10.83 2.82
C VAL A 101 13.68 11.30 2.15
N ASP A 102 13.77 12.60 1.87
CA ASP A 102 15.01 13.22 1.42
C ASP A 102 15.66 13.86 2.64
N HIS A 103 16.92 13.53 2.86
CA HIS A 103 17.79 14.10 3.88
C HIS A 103 18.87 14.93 3.20
N ARG A 104 19.58 15.77 3.98
CA ARG A 104 20.68 16.64 3.55
C ARG A 104 20.47 17.26 2.17
N MET A 105 19.80 18.40 2.18
CA MET A 105 19.48 19.14 0.98
C MET A 105 20.47 20.29 0.79
N ALA A 106 20.74 20.67 -0.46
CA ALA A 106 21.49 21.88 -0.77
C ALA A 106 20.82 22.67 -1.90
N MET A 107 21.03 23.97 -1.92
CA MET A 107 20.56 24.89 -2.94
C MET A 107 21.76 25.42 -3.73
N ILE A 108 21.65 25.35 -5.04
CA ILE A 108 22.58 25.94 -6.01
C ILE A 108 21.86 27.07 -6.71
N THR A 109 22.39 28.28 -6.57
CA THR A 109 21.82 29.50 -7.12
C THR A 109 22.73 30.01 -8.22
N VAL A 110 22.24 30.06 -9.46
CA VAL A 110 23.04 30.48 -10.63
C VAL A 110 22.91 31.98 -10.84
N LEU A 111 23.93 32.72 -10.40
CA LEU A 111 23.93 34.17 -10.36
C LEU A 111 24.17 34.78 -11.74
N ASP A 112 25.22 34.29 -12.42
CA ASP A 112 25.63 34.81 -13.71
C ASP A 112 26.24 33.74 -14.60
N GLN A 113 26.15 33.95 -15.91
CA GLN A 113 26.78 33.15 -16.94
C GLN A 113 27.33 34.08 -18.02
N THR A 114 28.64 34.11 -18.16
CA THR A 114 29.34 34.98 -19.11
C THR A 114 30.19 34.15 -20.03
N LYS A 115 30.13 34.41 -21.34
CA LYS A 115 31.07 33.78 -22.29
C LYS A 115 32.37 34.58 -22.26
N ASP A 116 33.47 33.91 -21.94
CA ASP A 116 34.81 34.47 -22.08
C ASP A 116 35.15 34.55 -23.58
N GLU A 117 35.38 35.76 -24.08
CA GLU A 117 35.68 36.02 -25.49
C GLU A 117 37.05 35.46 -25.92
N ALA A 118 37.99 35.30 -24.99
CA ALA A 118 39.34 34.83 -25.30
C ALA A 118 39.44 33.31 -25.41
N THR A 119 38.66 32.58 -24.59
CA THR A 119 38.71 31.11 -24.50
C THR A 119 37.47 30.44 -25.09
N GLU A 120 36.49 31.23 -25.54
CA GLU A 120 35.14 30.80 -25.92
C GLU A 120 34.41 29.95 -24.85
N THR A 121 34.91 29.97 -23.61
CA THR A 121 34.39 29.15 -22.52
C THR A 121 33.32 29.93 -21.74
N THR A 122 32.21 29.28 -21.41
CA THR A 122 31.23 29.89 -20.50
C THR A 122 31.78 29.83 -19.08
N LEU A 123 31.78 30.94 -18.36
CA LEU A 123 32.03 30.97 -16.92
C LEU A 123 30.69 31.10 -16.22
N THR A 124 30.41 30.22 -15.27
CA THR A 124 29.17 30.25 -14.49
C THR A 124 29.47 30.54 -13.03
N GLN A 125 28.88 31.63 -12.52
CA GLN A 125 28.96 32.00 -11.12
C GLN A 125 27.79 31.42 -10.34
N ILE A 126 28.08 30.64 -9.30
CA ILE A 126 27.08 29.97 -8.46
C ILE A 126 27.29 30.26 -6.98
N ASP A 127 26.19 30.27 -6.24
CA ASP A 127 26.20 30.10 -4.78
C ASP A 127 25.71 28.70 -4.43
N PHE A 128 26.48 27.98 -3.63
CA PHE A 128 26.11 26.70 -3.02
C PHE A 128 25.82 26.91 -1.53
N GLN A 129 24.65 26.48 -1.08
CA GLN A 129 24.26 26.59 0.33
C GLN A 129 23.50 25.35 0.77
N GLU A 130 23.90 24.74 1.88
CA GLU A 130 23.15 23.64 2.46
C GLU A 130 21.84 24.17 3.07
N ILE A 131 20.79 23.36 3.07
CA ILE A 131 19.48 23.71 3.64
C ILE A 131 19.00 22.58 4.56
N ASN A 132 18.20 22.94 5.56
CA ASN A 132 17.59 21.97 6.47
C ASN A 132 16.32 21.33 5.86
N ASP A 133 15.70 20.40 6.57
CA ASP A 133 14.47 19.70 6.14
C ASP A 133 13.27 20.65 5.90
N ASN A 134 13.29 21.87 6.47
CA ASN A 134 12.28 22.90 6.26
C ASN A 134 12.60 23.80 5.04
N GLY A 135 13.77 23.63 4.42
CA GLY A 135 14.28 24.47 3.34
C GLY A 135 15.02 25.73 3.79
N ASP A 136 15.26 25.91 5.10
CA ASP A 136 16.01 27.07 5.59
C ASP A 136 17.51 26.89 5.36
N PRO A 137 18.24 27.96 5.01
CA PRO A 137 19.67 27.91 4.78
C PRO A 137 20.46 27.58 6.05
N ILE A 138 21.48 26.73 5.89
CA ILE A 138 22.48 26.37 6.91
C ILE A 138 23.79 27.06 6.53
N GLY A 139 24.29 27.93 7.41
CA GLY A 139 25.53 28.66 7.20
C GLY A 139 25.46 29.71 6.08
N MET A 140 26.61 30.24 5.67
CA MET A 140 26.71 31.20 4.58
C MET A 140 26.85 30.50 3.22
N PRO A 141 26.31 31.09 2.13
CA PRO A 141 26.50 30.54 0.79
C PRO A 141 27.99 30.58 0.41
N LYS A 142 28.48 29.48 -0.17
CA LYS A 142 29.81 29.38 -0.75
C LYS A 142 29.73 29.73 -2.24
N ARG A 143 30.42 30.80 -2.62
CA ARG A 143 30.41 31.31 -4.00
C ARG A 143 31.55 30.72 -4.81
N PHE A 144 31.23 30.23 -6.00
CA PHE A 144 32.20 29.62 -6.92
C PHE A 144 32.01 30.13 -8.34
N GLU A 145 33.08 30.07 -9.13
CA GLU A 145 33.05 30.35 -10.57
C GLU A 145 33.57 29.11 -11.30
N ILE A 146 32.67 28.37 -11.94
CA ILE A 146 33.02 27.14 -12.65
C ILE A 146 33.16 27.39 -14.16
N LYS A 147 33.98 26.57 -14.81
CA LYS A 147 34.15 26.60 -16.28
C LYS A 147 33.13 25.69 -16.95
N GLY A 148 32.19 26.30 -17.66
CA GLY A 148 31.13 25.67 -18.41
C GLY A 148 29.74 26.04 -17.89
N ASP A 149 28.71 25.46 -18.50
CA ASP A 149 27.32 25.62 -18.09
C ASP A 149 26.71 24.34 -17.50
N VAL A 150 27.49 23.27 -17.36
CA VAL A 150 27.11 22.01 -16.70
C VAL A 150 27.89 21.86 -15.41
N LEU A 151 27.19 21.86 -14.29
CA LEU A 151 27.77 21.63 -12.96
C LEU A 151 27.77 20.14 -12.63
N TYR A 152 28.88 19.65 -12.09
CA TYR A 152 29.02 18.35 -11.43
C TYR A 152 29.21 18.53 -9.93
N ILE A 153 28.62 17.62 -9.14
CA ILE A 153 28.80 17.57 -7.68
C ILE A 153 29.42 16.22 -7.31
N ASP A 154 30.75 16.18 -7.15
CA ASP A 154 31.45 14.95 -6.74
C ASP A 154 31.27 14.71 -5.24
N SER A 155 30.76 13.52 -4.93
CA SER A 155 30.36 13.12 -3.59
C SER A 155 30.74 11.68 -3.30
N TRP A 156 30.99 11.36 -2.04
CA TRP A 156 30.99 9.97 -1.58
C TRP A 156 29.66 9.63 -0.94
N VAL A 157 29.12 8.46 -1.28
CA VAL A 157 27.80 8.01 -0.85
C VAL A 157 27.92 6.64 -0.19
N VAL A 158 27.21 6.47 0.93
CA VAL A 158 27.04 5.20 1.64
C VAL A 158 25.55 4.93 1.75
N LYS A 159 25.11 3.78 1.25
CA LYS A 159 23.72 3.34 1.26
C LYS A 159 23.63 2.13 2.19
N PHE A 160 22.77 2.23 3.20
CA PHE A 160 22.51 1.13 4.11
C PHE A 160 21.49 0.14 3.53
N ASP A 161 21.45 -1.08 4.09
CA ASP A 161 20.38 -2.03 3.79
C ASP A 161 19.02 -1.40 4.09
N ASP A 162 18.05 -1.62 3.19
CA ASP A 162 16.71 -1.05 3.30
C ASP A 162 16.06 -1.39 4.65
N LYS A 163 16.31 -2.58 5.21
CA LYS A 163 15.82 -3.01 6.53
C LYS A 163 16.13 -2.03 7.67
N TYR A 164 17.25 -1.31 7.61
CA TYR A 164 17.61 -0.32 8.63
C TYR A 164 16.86 0.99 8.46
N VAL A 165 16.63 1.39 7.20
CA VAL A 165 15.82 2.57 6.86
C VAL A 165 14.35 2.34 7.20
N GLU A 166 13.82 1.16 6.86
CA GLU A 166 12.44 0.75 7.16
C GLU A 166 12.16 0.68 8.68
N GLN A 167 13.17 0.38 9.49
CA GLN A 167 13.08 0.28 10.95
C GLN A 167 13.47 1.58 11.68
N ALA A 168 13.82 2.64 10.94
CA ALA A 168 14.31 3.91 11.49
C ALA A 168 15.49 3.71 12.47
N ASP A 169 16.45 2.87 12.10
CA ASP A 169 17.68 2.63 12.87
C ASP A 169 18.44 3.95 13.12
N ILE A 170 18.91 4.18 14.34
CA ILE A 170 19.45 5.47 14.77
C ILE A 170 20.61 5.95 13.90
N ASP A 171 21.51 5.04 13.50
CA ASP A 171 22.71 5.37 12.74
C ASP A 171 22.55 5.11 11.24
N ARG A 172 21.52 4.36 10.84
CA ARG A 172 21.37 3.80 9.48
C ARG A 172 19.99 4.06 8.86
N SER A 173 19.21 4.97 9.43
CA SER A 173 17.90 5.36 8.89
C SER A 173 17.98 6.16 7.59
N THR A 174 19.17 6.60 7.17
CA THR A 174 19.39 7.35 5.94
C THR A 174 20.77 7.08 5.36
N SER A 175 20.89 7.10 4.03
CA SER A 175 22.17 7.19 3.34
C SER A 175 23.03 8.32 3.92
N LEU A 176 24.34 8.10 3.92
CA LEU A 176 25.33 9.12 4.25
C LEU A 176 25.94 9.69 2.97
N VAL A 177 26.23 10.98 2.97
CA VAL A 177 26.92 11.65 1.85
C VAL A 177 28.02 12.55 2.39
N LEU A 178 29.12 12.65 1.65
CA LEU A 178 30.17 13.65 1.84
C LEU A 178 30.30 14.42 0.53
N PHE A 179 30.01 15.73 0.53
CA PHE A 179 30.14 16.57 -0.66
C PHE A 179 31.59 16.99 -0.81
N ARG A 180 32.30 16.39 -1.76
CA ARG A 180 33.74 16.64 -1.89
C ARG A 180 34.00 17.94 -2.62
N ARG A 181 33.43 18.08 -3.82
CA ARG A 181 33.74 19.21 -4.69
C ARG A 181 32.67 19.49 -5.73
N VAL A 182 32.73 20.69 -6.29
CA VAL A 182 31.98 21.10 -7.47
C VAL A 182 32.92 21.53 -8.59
N PHE A 183 32.56 21.19 -9.83
CA PHE A 183 33.34 21.58 -11.02
C PHE A 183 32.44 21.63 -12.25
N GLY A 184 32.87 22.39 -13.25
CA GLY A 184 32.18 22.46 -14.55
C GLY A 184 32.68 21.42 -15.55
N GLU A 185 31.94 21.19 -16.64
CA GLU A 185 32.32 20.25 -17.71
C GLU A 185 33.59 20.64 -18.46
N MET A 186 33.96 21.93 -18.42
CA MET A 186 35.18 22.46 -19.03
C MET A 186 36.32 22.61 -18.01
N GLN A 187 36.22 21.93 -16.87
CA GLN A 187 37.17 21.94 -15.77
C GLN A 187 37.57 20.52 -15.40
N GLU A 188 38.85 20.30 -15.10
CA GLU A 188 39.25 19.00 -14.57
C GLU A 188 38.76 18.83 -13.12
N PRO A 189 38.31 17.63 -12.69
CA PRO A 189 37.80 17.42 -11.33
C PRO A 189 38.80 17.82 -10.23
N ARG A 190 40.10 17.65 -10.46
CA ARG A 190 41.15 18.05 -9.51
C ARG A 190 41.26 19.57 -9.32
N GLU A 191 40.80 20.35 -10.29
CA GLU A 191 40.76 21.81 -10.23
C GLU A 191 39.45 22.32 -9.64
N GLY A 192 38.49 21.44 -9.35
CA GLY A 192 37.19 21.78 -8.75
C GLY A 192 37.30 22.42 -7.38
N PHE A 193 36.24 23.11 -6.98
CA PHE A 193 36.16 23.78 -5.69
C PHE A 193 35.70 22.80 -4.62
N ALA A 194 36.45 22.69 -3.53
CA ALA A 194 36.08 21.85 -2.40
C ALA A 194 34.80 22.38 -1.72
N LEU A 195 33.87 21.48 -1.42
CA LEU A 195 32.67 21.79 -0.65
C LEU A 195 32.92 21.48 0.82
N ASP A 196 33.14 20.22 1.16
CA ASP A 196 33.64 19.78 2.45
C ASP A 196 35.18 19.67 2.36
N GLU A 197 35.92 20.23 3.34
CA GLU A 197 37.39 20.11 3.34
C GLU A 197 37.81 18.66 3.64
N ASP A 198 38.87 18.16 2.99
CA ASP A 198 39.39 16.81 3.23
C ASP A 198 39.78 16.65 4.70
N GLY A 199 39.05 15.78 5.43
CA GLY A 199 39.23 15.57 6.87
C GLY A 199 38.40 16.49 7.78
N ALA A 200 37.67 17.45 7.23
CA ALA A 200 36.70 18.25 7.97
C ALA A 200 35.31 17.60 7.94
N ARG A 201 34.62 17.67 9.07
CA ARG A 201 33.24 17.19 9.22
C ARG A 201 32.31 18.05 8.35
N PRO A 202 31.44 17.43 7.53
CA PRO A 202 30.42 18.19 6.83
C PRO A 202 29.48 18.90 7.80
N ALA A 203 29.12 20.14 7.48
CA ALA A 203 28.39 21.02 8.38
C ALA A 203 26.99 20.47 8.76
N VAL A 204 26.35 19.69 7.86
CA VAL A 204 24.99 19.14 8.05
C VAL A 204 24.91 17.90 8.94
N TYR A 205 26.02 17.21 9.26
CA TYR A 205 25.96 16.17 10.32
C TYR A 205 25.58 16.76 11.69
N GLY A 206 25.61 18.09 11.80
CA GLY A 206 25.00 18.80 12.89
C GLY A 206 23.49 19.05 12.70
N ARG A 207 22.67 18.21 13.33
CA ARG A 207 21.65 18.75 14.27
C ARG A 207 22.34 19.48 15.44
N GLY A 208 23.32 20.35 15.16
CA GLY A 208 24.28 20.87 16.14
C GLY A 208 25.12 19.83 16.90
N GLY A 209 25.19 18.57 16.45
CA GLY A 209 25.89 17.46 17.13
C GLY A 209 27.18 17.02 16.42
N GLU A 210 28.09 16.39 17.17
CA GLU A 210 29.30 15.78 16.65
C GLU A 210 28.98 14.52 15.82
N MET A 211 29.68 14.31 14.69
CA MET A 211 29.68 13.06 13.92
C MET A 211 29.83 11.85 14.84
N SER A 212 28.99 10.83 14.67
CA SER A 212 29.02 9.64 15.52
C SER A 212 30.30 8.83 15.30
N GLU A 213 30.71 8.04 16.29
CA GLU A 213 31.87 7.15 16.13
C GLU A 213 31.66 6.13 15.00
N PHE A 214 30.41 5.75 14.73
CA PHE A 214 30.04 4.88 13.62
C PHE A 214 30.32 5.53 12.27
N GLU A 215 29.87 6.77 12.08
CA GLU A 215 30.11 7.54 10.85
C GLU A 215 31.62 7.79 10.64
N LYS A 216 32.36 8.12 11.70
CA LYS A 216 33.81 8.31 11.63
C LYS A 216 34.54 7.06 11.12
N LYS A 217 34.15 5.87 11.60
CA LYS A 217 34.72 4.58 11.15
C LYS A 217 34.47 4.35 9.66
N ILE A 218 33.27 4.67 9.17
CA ILE A 218 32.94 4.53 7.75
C ILE A 218 33.80 5.46 6.89
N TRP A 219 33.92 6.73 7.30
CA TRP A 219 34.64 7.72 6.51
C TRP A 219 36.17 7.55 6.54
N SER A 220 36.76 7.10 7.65
CA SER A 220 38.21 6.85 7.74
C SER A 220 38.65 5.71 6.82
N ASP A 221 37.81 4.70 6.67
CA ASP A 221 38.12 3.47 5.94
C ASP A 221 37.32 3.36 4.64
N PHE A 222 36.80 4.49 4.12
CA PHE A 222 35.79 4.52 3.06
C PHE A 222 36.11 3.60 1.88
N TRP A 223 37.32 3.69 1.32
CA TRP A 223 37.72 2.86 0.18
C TRP A 223 38.00 1.41 0.55
N GLU A 224 38.39 1.14 1.79
CA GLU A 224 38.57 -0.23 2.26
C GLU A 224 37.22 -0.92 2.44
N VAL A 225 36.24 -0.21 3.03
CA VAL A 225 34.84 -0.66 3.11
C VAL A 225 34.29 -0.86 1.69
N ALA A 226 34.55 0.07 0.76
CA ALA A 226 34.10 -0.03 -0.62
C ALA A 226 34.58 -1.28 -1.37
N ASN A 227 35.73 -1.83 -0.99
CA ASN A 227 36.33 -3.00 -1.63
C ASN A 227 36.21 -4.28 -0.79
N SER A 228 35.40 -4.28 0.28
CA SER A 228 35.22 -5.45 1.15
C SER A 228 33.75 -5.71 1.46
N GLU A 229 33.21 -6.77 0.85
CA GLU A 229 31.85 -7.26 1.13
C GLU A 229 31.67 -7.60 2.62
N ALA A 230 32.66 -8.25 3.24
CA ALA A 230 32.60 -8.58 4.67
C ALA A 230 32.48 -7.34 5.58
N LYS A 231 33.20 -6.25 5.27
CA LYS A 231 33.09 -4.99 6.01
C LYS A 231 31.74 -4.30 5.75
N GLN A 232 31.23 -4.39 4.52
CA GLN A 232 29.92 -3.85 4.16
C GLN A 232 28.81 -4.56 4.94
N ASP A 233 28.83 -5.89 4.98
CA ASP A 233 27.87 -6.71 5.73
C ASP A 233 27.92 -6.42 7.24
N GLU A 234 29.12 -6.31 7.83
CA GLU A 234 29.30 -5.95 9.24
C GLU A 234 28.64 -4.61 9.59
N LEU A 235 28.78 -3.63 8.70
CA LEU A 235 28.28 -2.27 8.90
C LEU A 235 26.82 -2.10 8.42
N GLY A 236 26.25 -3.10 7.76
CA GLY A 236 24.91 -3.02 7.19
C GLY A 236 24.81 -2.12 5.95
N ILE A 237 25.89 -2.03 5.19
CA ILE A 237 26.03 -1.21 3.98
C ILE A 237 25.75 -2.10 2.77
N ARG A 238 24.84 -1.67 1.90
CA ARG A 238 24.56 -2.36 0.63
C ARG A 238 25.32 -1.78 -0.56
N ALA A 239 25.75 -0.52 -0.46
CA ALA A 239 26.57 0.13 -1.48
C ALA A 239 27.36 1.28 -0.90
N VAL A 240 28.60 1.45 -1.38
CA VAL A 240 29.51 2.53 -0.98
C VAL A 240 30.39 2.89 -2.17
N HIS A 241 30.31 4.14 -2.64
CA HIS A 241 30.95 4.57 -3.90
C HIS A 241 31.00 6.10 -4.04
N GLY A 242 31.73 6.57 -5.04
CA GLY A 242 31.64 7.95 -5.50
C GLY A 242 30.48 8.14 -6.49
N GLU A 243 29.81 9.29 -6.41
CA GLU A 243 28.75 9.71 -7.33
C GLU A 243 29.00 11.17 -7.75
N ALA A 244 28.75 11.50 -9.02
CA ALA A 244 28.93 12.84 -9.56
C ALA A 244 27.72 13.26 -10.42
N PRO A 245 26.53 13.46 -9.84
CA PRO A 245 25.37 13.97 -10.59
C PRO A 245 25.69 15.32 -11.22
N SER A 246 25.07 15.57 -12.37
CA SER A 246 25.33 16.76 -13.16
C SER A 246 24.07 17.40 -13.70
N ILE A 247 24.08 18.73 -13.87
CA ILE A 247 22.96 19.46 -14.47
C ILE A 247 23.46 20.62 -15.33
N LYS A 248 22.80 20.84 -16.47
CA LYS A 248 22.98 22.05 -17.28
C LYS A 248 22.22 23.22 -16.63
N MET A 249 22.98 24.18 -16.14
CA MET A 249 22.54 25.36 -15.41
C MET A 249 22.08 26.46 -16.34
N LYS A 250 21.20 27.33 -15.82
CA LYS A 250 20.76 28.54 -16.48
C LYS A 250 20.84 29.72 -15.52
N LYS A 251 21.40 30.84 -15.97
CA LYS A 251 21.40 32.11 -15.25
C LYS A 251 20.00 32.44 -14.72
N GLY A 252 19.93 32.88 -13.47
CA GLY A 252 18.66 33.26 -12.84
C GLY A 252 17.86 32.08 -12.30
N LYS A 253 18.35 30.83 -12.39
CA LYS A 253 17.68 29.65 -11.84
C LYS A 253 18.33 29.16 -10.56
N ALA A 254 17.52 28.53 -9.73
CA ALA A 254 17.97 27.77 -8.57
C ALA A 254 17.72 26.28 -8.78
N TYR A 255 18.61 25.45 -8.23
CA TYR A 255 18.57 24.00 -8.31
C TYR A 255 18.74 23.41 -6.92
N ARG A 256 17.92 22.42 -6.57
CA ARG A 256 17.98 21.72 -5.30
C ARG A 256 18.67 20.37 -5.47
N VAL A 257 19.58 20.07 -4.56
CA VAL A 257 20.26 18.79 -4.43
C VAL A 257 19.60 18.05 -3.27
N ASP A 258 19.10 16.86 -3.53
CA ASP A 258 18.37 16.03 -2.57
C ASP A 258 19.11 14.69 -2.40
N LEU A 259 19.36 14.25 -1.15
CA LEU A 259 19.83 12.90 -0.86
C LEU A 259 18.67 12.06 -0.31
N ARG A 260 18.23 11.06 -1.07
CA ARG A 260 17.18 10.15 -0.59
C ARG A 260 17.71 9.21 0.49
N SER A 261 16.92 8.91 1.53
CA SER A 261 17.28 7.98 2.63
C SER A 261 17.76 6.62 2.13
N SER A 262 17.15 6.11 1.05
CA SER A 262 17.50 4.83 0.44
C SER A 262 18.51 4.95 -0.71
N GLY A 263 18.84 6.16 -1.15
CA GLY A 263 19.25 6.38 -2.54
C GLY A 263 20.55 7.15 -2.73
N GLY A 264 20.70 7.62 -3.97
CA GLY A 264 21.77 8.52 -4.43
C GLY A 264 21.27 9.95 -4.54
N LEU A 265 22.16 10.82 -5.03
CA LEU A 265 21.88 12.25 -5.12
C LEU A 265 21.01 12.56 -6.34
N SER A 266 20.11 13.53 -6.18
CA SER A 266 19.29 14.05 -7.28
C SER A 266 19.41 15.56 -7.35
N ILE A 267 19.44 16.11 -8.56
CA ILE A 267 19.40 17.55 -8.78
C ILE A 267 18.09 17.90 -9.48
N THR A 268 17.29 18.74 -8.84
CA THR A 268 15.97 19.18 -9.35
C THR A 268 15.94 20.70 -9.50
N THR A 269 15.07 21.20 -10.39
CA THR A 269 14.91 22.66 -10.55
C THR A 269 14.06 23.20 -9.40
N ALA A 270 14.58 24.19 -8.67
CA ALA A 270 13.89 24.80 -7.54
C ALA A 270 13.10 26.07 -7.92
N GLY A 271 13.36 26.63 -9.11
CA GLY A 271 12.61 27.77 -9.65
C GLY A 271 13.52 28.89 -10.17
N ASP A 272 12.92 30.07 -10.35
CA ASP A 272 13.64 31.31 -10.65
C ASP A 272 14.13 31.96 -9.36
N ILE A 273 15.34 32.52 -9.39
CA ILE A 273 15.87 33.34 -8.31
C ILE A 273 15.06 34.63 -8.29
N ALA A 274 14.51 34.99 -7.14
CA ALA A 274 13.87 36.29 -6.97
C ALA A 274 14.89 37.37 -7.34
N THR A 275 14.52 38.27 -8.27
CA THR A 275 15.39 39.38 -8.66
C THR A 275 15.81 40.15 -7.41
N PRO A 276 17.12 40.29 -7.12
CA PRO A 276 17.54 41.10 -5.98
C PRO A 276 16.96 42.49 -6.16
N THR A 277 16.16 42.94 -5.19
CA THR A 277 15.69 44.32 -5.16
C THR A 277 16.94 45.19 -5.08
N PRO A 278 17.16 46.11 -6.02
CA PRO A 278 18.34 46.97 -5.96
C PRO A 278 18.34 47.69 -4.59
N PRO A 279 19.50 47.85 -3.94
CA PRO A 279 19.58 48.58 -2.69
C PRO A 279 18.98 49.99 -2.89
N PRO A 280 18.25 50.53 -1.90
CA PRO A 280 17.72 51.88 -1.99
C PRO A 280 18.88 52.84 -2.25
N VAL A 281 18.73 53.66 -3.29
CA VAL A 281 19.67 54.70 -3.73
C VAL A 281 19.81 55.76 -2.64
#